data_AF-A0A8B8MZR8-F1
#
_entry.id   AF-A0A8B8MZR8-F1
#
_cell.length_a   1.000
_cell.length_b   1.000
_cell.length_c   1.000
_cell.angle_alpha   90.00
_cell.angle_beta   90.00
_cell.angle_gamma   90.00
#
_symmetry.space_group_name_H-M   'P 1'
#
loop_
_entity.id
_entity.type
_entity.pdbx_description
1 polymer ?
#
loop_
_entity_poly.entity_id
_entity_poly.type
_entity_poly.pdbx_seq_one_letter_code
_entity_poly.pdbx_strand_id
1 'polypeptide(L)'
;MKRNITTRPTLRPSCNSGQLLLEIDITIYEGMFYRKVTSVARWSSSVGMSEVVERKGQLWTTTGIVRSGKLYCSIEETLFFMEIGALLLLSENDQSVSLETMYQQLTEEKDGCCWELYEVYRHLKSLGYIVGRHDIPWSLKSVKRNTGTVSSEGTSESLEVHSARDCNSITERFVKMDLNELKLVFDVYFPNGKFRKSSPGEPSYVLCLIRGQPPSKIEIEILERQCGDIPLKFCLVEHGRVSFYSLSKVELPVLP
;
A
#
# COMPACT_ATOMS: atom_id res chain seq x y z
N MET A 1 47.03 5.15 24.93
CA MET A 1 47.09 5.35 23.47
C MET A 1 47.02 4.00 22.77
N LYS A 2 45.85 3.58 22.30
CA LYS A 2 45.68 2.38 21.47
C LYS A 2 45.13 2.85 20.12
N ARG A 3 45.88 2.54 19.06
CA ARG A 3 45.65 2.98 17.66
C ARG A 3 44.59 2.08 17.03
N ASN A 4 43.50 2.66 16.52
CA ASN A 4 42.55 1.96 15.66
C ASN A 4 43.10 1.93 14.23
N ILE A 5 43.34 0.73 13.71
CA ILE A 5 43.78 0.48 12.34
C ILE A 5 42.51 0.29 11.50
N THR A 6 42.21 1.26 10.64
CA THR A 6 41.13 1.18 9.65
C THR A 6 41.65 0.47 8.40
N THR A 7 41.32 -0.81 8.22
CA THR A 7 41.56 -1.53 6.96
C THR A 7 40.39 -1.30 6.01
N ARG A 8 40.66 -0.64 4.86
CA ARG A 8 39.72 -0.52 3.73
C ARG A 8 39.59 -1.86 3.00
N PRO A 9 38.38 -2.31 2.58
CA PRO A 9 38.27 -3.46 1.70
C PRO A 9 38.59 -3.05 0.25
N THR A 10 39.56 -3.73 -0.36
CA THR A 10 39.87 -3.68 -1.78
C THR A 10 38.95 -4.63 -2.55
N LEU A 11 38.15 -4.10 -3.48
CA LEU A 11 37.39 -4.89 -4.46
C LEU A 11 38.37 -5.43 -5.52
N ARG A 12 38.40 -6.75 -5.71
CA ARG A 12 38.92 -7.40 -6.93
C ARG A 12 37.75 -8.02 -7.70
N PRO A 13 37.69 -7.88 -9.03
CA PRO A 13 36.71 -8.59 -9.83
C PRO A 13 37.28 -9.98 -10.18
N SER A 14 36.56 -11.05 -9.84
CA SER A 14 36.75 -12.35 -10.47
C SER A 14 35.44 -12.75 -11.16
N CYS A 15 35.49 -12.71 -12.48
CA CYS A 15 34.47 -13.25 -13.36
C CYS A 15 34.43 -14.77 -13.21
N ASN A 16 33.29 -15.32 -12.80
CA ASN A 16 32.92 -16.70 -13.08
C ASN A 16 31.43 -16.75 -13.37
N SER A 17 31.13 -17.08 -14.61
CA SER A 17 29.84 -17.31 -15.22
C SER A 17 29.19 -18.56 -14.63
N GLY A 18 27.91 -18.46 -14.25
CA GLY A 18 27.06 -19.62 -13.98
C GLY A 18 26.60 -19.81 -12.54
N GLN A 19 25.90 -18.82 -11.98
CA GLN A 19 24.84 -18.95 -10.96
C GLN A 19 24.47 -17.52 -10.51
N LEU A 20 23.53 -16.91 -11.20
CA LEU A 20 22.92 -15.63 -10.82
C LEU A 20 21.41 -15.81 -10.93
N LEU A 21 20.89 -16.66 -10.04
CA LEU A 21 19.47 -16.82 -9.79
C LEU A 21 19.27 -16.62 -8.28
N LEU A 22 18.64 -15.50 -7.94
CA LEU A 22 17.88 -15.28 -6.71
C LEU A 22 18.66 -15.19 -5.38
N GLU A 23 19.87 -14.64 -5.38
CA GLU A 23 20.45 -14.00 -4.18
C GLU A 23 20.29 -12.47 -4.22
N ILE A 24 19.14 -11.99 -4.71
CA ILE A 24 18.79 -10.57 -4.61
C ILE A 24 18.43 -10.28 -3.14
N ASP A 25 19.47 -9.88 -2.41
CA ASP A 25 19.45 -8.95 -1.27
C ASP A 25 18.61 -9.32 -0.03
N ILE A 26 18.98 -10.43 0.63
CA ILE A 26 18.66 -10.63 2.06
C ILE A 26 19.44 -9.62 2.95
N THR A 27 20.54 -9.05 2.46
CA THR A 27 21.47 -8.22 3.27
C THR A 27 20.96 -6.80 3.55
N ILE A 28 19.98 -6.27 2.81
CA ILE A 28 19.39 -4.95 3.10
C ILE A 28 18.34 -5.03 4.24
N TYR A 29 17.85 -6.23 4.56
CA TYR A 29 16.82 -6.46 5.58
C TYR A 29 17.34 -6.54 7.04
N GLU A 30 18.64 -6.40 7.29
CA GLU A 30 19.19 -6.49 8.66
C GLU A 30 18.74 -5.34 9.59
N GLY A 31 18.14 -4.26 9.06
CA GLY A 31 17.57 -3.16 9.85
C GLY A 31 16.16 -3.41 10.41
N MET A 32 15.45 -4.45 9.95
CA MET A 32 14.06 -4.76 10.33
C MET A 32 13.95 -6.20 10.84
N PHE A 33 14.67 -6.54 11.91
CA PHE A 33 14.50 -7.82 12.60
C PHE A 33 13.12 -7.90 13.28
N TYR A 34 12.10 -8.33 12.55
CA TYR A 34 10.93 -8.95 13.15
C TYR A 34 11.38 -10.28 13.76
N ARG A 35 11.64 -10.30 15.07
CA ARG A 35 11.76 -11.56 15.82
C ARG A 35 10.52 -12.39 15.50
N LYS A 36 10.67 -13.50 14.77
CA LYS A 36 9.86 -14.73 14.60
C LYS A 36 8.39 -14.73 15.07
N VAL A 37 7.66 -13.63 14.95
CA VAL A 37 6.26 -13.51 15.38
C VAL A 37 5.47 -13.06 14.17
N THR A 38 4.96 -14.05 13.44
CA THR A 38 4.21 -13.88 12.20
C THR A 38 2.75 -13.58 12.53
N SER A 39 2.20 -12.55 11.90
CA SER A 39 0.78 -12.25 11.97
C SER A 39 0.00 -13.19 11.05
N VAL A 40 -1.33 -13.27 11.21
CA VAL A 40 -2.18 -14.09 10.35
C VAL A 40 -3.27 -13.22 9.74
N ALA A 41 -3.50 -13.37 8.44
CA ALA A 41 -4.63 -12.76 7.75
C ALA A 41 -5.39 -13.79 6.92
N ARG A 42 -6.66 -13.52 6.63
CA ARG A 42 -7.51 -14.34 5.77
C ARG A 42 -7.89 -13.54 4.52
N TRP A 43 -7.59 -14.07 3.34
CA TRP A 43 -7.98 -13.49 2.06
C TRP A 43 -9.50 -13.60 1.86
N SER A 44 -10.11 -12.53 1.35
CA SER A 44 -11.51 -12.50 0.95
C SER A 44 -11.59 -12.08 -0.52
N SER A 45 -11.92 -13.03 -1.39
CA SER A 45 -11.96 -12.79 -2.83
C SER A 45 -13.11 -11.88 -3.24
N SER A 46 -14.18 -11.84 -2.47
CA SER A 46 -15.32 -10.93 -2.72
C SER A 46 -14.98 -9.46 -2.44
N VAL A 47 -14.00 -9.19 -1.59
CA VAL A 47 -13.58 -7.83 -1.21
C VAL A 47 -12.26 -7.43 -1.88
N GLY A 48 -11.44 -8.40 -2.32
CA GLY A 48 -10.10 -8.13 -2.85
C GLY A 48 -9.10 -7.71 -1.77
N MET A 49 -9.32 -8.17 -0.53
CA MET A 49 -8.54 -7.77 0.64
C MET A 49 -8.37 -8.92 1.63
N SER A 50 -7.34 -8.81 2.48
CA SER A 50 -7.12 -9.73 3.59
C SER A 50 -7.57 -9.13 4.92
N GLU A 51 -8.37 -9.86 5.70
CA GLU A 51 -8.70 -9.50 7.08
C GLU A 51 -7.56 -9.98 8.01
N VAL A 52 -6.94 -9.07 8.76
CA VAL A 52 -5.91 -9.42 9.72
C VAL A 52 -6.56 -9.97 11.00
N VAL A 53 -6.53 -11.29 11.13
CA VAL A 53 -7.16 -12.04 12.23
C VAL A 53 -6.27 -12.13 13.46
N GLU A 54 -4.95 -12.20 13.28
CA GLU A 54 -3.99 -12.19 14.37
C GLU A 54 -2.93 -11.12 14.14
N ARG A 55 -2.83 -10.17 15.06
CA ARG A 55 -1.91 -9.03 14.95
C ARG A 55 -0.68 -9.25 15.82
N LYS A 56 0.49 -9.21 15.20
CA LYS A 56 1.78 -9.30 15.88
C LYS A 56 2.65 -8.09 15.55
N GLY A 57 3.37 -7.60 16.55
CA GLY A 57 4.25 -6.44 16.42
C GLY A 57 3.52 -5.10 16.19
N GLN A 58 4.28 -4.07 15.84
CA GLN A 58 3.79 -2.69 15.68
C GLN A 58 3.47 -2.33 14.22
N LEU A 59 3.67 -3.24 13.28
CA LEU A 59 3.48 -2.98 11.84
C LEU A 59 2.04 -2.52 11.53
N TRP A 60 1.07 -3.07 12.25
CA TRP A 60 -0.37 -2.78 12.12
C TRP A 60 -0.77 -1.41 12.67
N THR A 61 0.15 -0.61 13.20
CA THR A 61 -0.12 0.79 13.56
C THR A 61 -0.19 1.67 12.32
N THR A 62 0.69 1.43 11.34
CA THR A 62 0.86 2.23 10.13
C THR A 62 0.38 1.55 8.84
N THR A 63 -0.19 0.35 8.94
CA THR A 63 -0.62 -0.42 7.76
C THR A 63 -2.02 -0.99 7.92
N GLY A 64 -2.71 -1.17 6.80
CA GLY A 64 -4.10 -1.60 6.70
C GLY A 64 -5.10 -0.49 6.98
N ILE A 65 -6.36 -0.77 6.68
CA ILE A 65 -7.50 0.10 6.97
C ILE A 65 -8.41 -0.52 8.02
N VAL A 66 -9.02 0.30 8.88
CA VAL A 66 -9.96 -0.17 9.89
C VAL A 66 -11.38 0.05 9.42
N ARG A 67 -12.16 -1.04 9.36
CA ARG A 67 -13.59 -1.05 8.98
C ARG A 67 -14.37 -1.90 9.97
N SER A 68 -15.40 -1.32 10.57
CA SER A 68 -16.25 -2.02 11.55
C SER A 68 -15.46 -2.73 12.66
N GLY A 69 -14.37 -2.12 13.13
CA GLY A 69 -13.47 -2.67 14.16
C GLY A 69 -12.46 -3.72 13.67
N LYS A 70 -12.61 -4.21 12.45
CA LYS A 70 -11.70 -5.15 11.79
C LYS A 70 -10.61 -4.41 11.02
N LEU A 71 -9.47 -5.06 10.86
CA LEU A 71 -8.31 -4.53 10.12
C LEU A 71 -8.20 -5.29 8.80
N TYR A 72 -8.16 -4.55 7.70
CA TYR A 72 -8.03 -5.10 6.36
C TYR A 72 -6.76 -4.60 5.70
N CYS A 73 -6.14 -5.46 4.90
CA CYS A 73 -5.01 -5.12 4.07
C CYS A 73 -5.35 -5.30 2.60
N SER A 74 -4.89 -4.34 1.81
CA SER A 74 -4.84 -4.43 0.35
C SER A 74 -3.92 -5.56 -0.12
N ILE A 75 -3.99 -5.89 -1.40
CA ILE A 75 -3.12 -6.90 -2.02
C ILE A 75 -1.63 -6.53 -1.89
N GLU A 76 -1.23 -5.27 -2.13
CA GLU A 76 0.16 -4.83 -2.01
C GLU A 76 0.70 -4.92 -0.57
N GLU A 77 -0.13 -4.56 0.41
CA GLU A 77 0.22 -4.68 1.83
C GLU A 77 0.38 -6.16 2.22
N THR A 78 -0.56 -7.01 1.77
CA THR A 78 -0.56 -8.44 2.04
C THR A 78 0.68 -9.10 1.45
N LEU A 79 0.95 -8.85 0.17
CA LEU A 79 2.07 -9.43 -0.55
C LEU A 79 3.41 -8.99 0.05
N PHE A 80 3.58 -7.70 0.36
CA PHE A 80 4.78 -7.18 1.02
C PHE A 80 5.08 -7.90 2.35
N PHE A 81 4.06 -8.08 3.21
CA PHE A 81 4.30 -8.76 4.48
C PHE A 81 4.49 -10.26 4.36
N MET A 82 3.95 -10.89 3.32
CA MET A 82 4.28 -12.28 3.00
C MET A 82 5.75 -12.40 2.54
N GLU A 83 6.22 -11.51 1.66
CA GLU A 83 7.61 -11.54 1.16
C GLU A 83 8.64 -11.44 2.29
N ILE A 84 8.41 -10.56 3.26
CA ILE A 84 9.33 -10.38 4.40
C ILE A 84 9.09 -11.38 5.55
N GLY A 85 8.17 -12.34 5.38
CA GLY A 85 7.85 -13.36 6.39
C GLY A 85 7.10 -12.86 7.63
N ALA A 86 6.50 -11.67 7.56
CA ALA A 86 5.75 -11.06 8.66
C ALA A 86 4.27 -11.45 8.69
N LEU A 87 3.74 -12.04 7.62
CA LEU A 87 2.34 -12.44 7.48
C LEU A 87 2.20 -13.85 6.90
N LEU A 88 1.38 -14.67 7.56
CA LEU A 88 0.84 -15.91 7.02
C LEU A 88 -0.57 -15.62 6.48
N LEU A 89 -0.78 -15.85 5.19
CA LEU A 89 -2.08 -15.66 4.56
C LEU A 89 -2.83 -17.00 4.50
N LEU A 90 -4.09 -16.98 4.93
CA LEU A 90 -5.03 -18.09 4.84
C LEU A 90 -6.09 -17.81 3.78
N SER A 91 -6.58 -18.85 3.12
CA SER A 91 -7.73 -18.80 2.25
C SER A 91 -9.03 -18.77 3.07
N GLU A 92 -10.17 -18.63 2.40
CA GLU A 92 -11.50 -18.72 3.04
C GLU A 92 -11.75 -20.07 3.73
N ASN A 93 -11.05 -21.12 3.28
CA ASN A 93 -11.10 -22.48 3.85
C ASN A 93 -9.97 -22.74 4.86
N ASP A 94 -9.34 -21.70 5.40
CA ASP A 94 -8.24 -21.76 6.38
C ASP A 94 -6.99 -22.53 5.92
N GLN A 95 -6.76 -22.62 4.60
CA GLN A 95 -5.54 -23.20 4.03
C GLN A 95 -4.50 -22.12 3.78
N SER A 96 -3.21 -22.40 3.97
CA SER A 96 -2.17 -21.40 3.69
C SER A 96 -2.11 -21.08 2.20
N VAL A 97 -2.08 -19.80 1.86
CA VAL A 97 -1.90 -19.30 0.50
C VAL A 97 -0.41 -19.04 0.26
N SER A 98 0.11 -19.48 -0.89
CA SER A 98 1.51 -19.26 -1.26
C SER A 98 1.72 -17.86 -1.84
N LEU A 99 2.98 -17.39 -1.82
CA LEU A 99 3.38 -16.17 -2.53
C LEU A 99 3.08 -16.24 -4.03
N GLU A 100 3.29 -17.41 -4.64
CA GLU A 100 3.02 -17.64 -6.06
C GLU A 100 1.56 -17.35 -6.43
N THR A 101 0.61 -17.80 -5.60
CA THR A 101 -0.81 -17.51 -5.81
C THR A 101 -1.09 -16.00 -5.77
N MET A 102 -0.46 -15.27 -4.85
CA MET A 102 -0.63 -13.81 -4.76
C MET A 102 0.01 -13.06 -5.93
N TYR A 103 1.16 -13.52 -6.44
CA TYR A 103 1.75 -12.95 -7.65
C TYR A 103 0.87 -13.18 -8.88
N GLN A 104 0.20 -14.33 -8.97
CA GLN A 104 -0.75 -14.59 -10.04
C GLN A 104 -1.95 -13.63 -9.95
N GLN A 105 -2.48 -13.38 -8.76
CA GLN A 105 -3.54 -12.38 -8.57
C GLN A 105 -3.12 -10.97 -9.00
N LEU A 106 -1.87 -10.58 -8.70
CA LEU A 106 -1.33 -9.29 -9.12
C LEU A 106 -1.23 -9.15 -10.64
N THR A 107 -0.99 -10.26 -11.35
CA THR A 107 -0.96 -10.30 -12.83
C THR A 107 -2.36 -10.12 -13.44
N GLU A 108 -3.41 -10.48 -12.71
CA GLU A 108 -4.79 -10.29 -13.16
C GLU A 108 -5.27 -8.84 -13.01
N GLU A 109 -4.57 -8.01 -12.21
CA GLU A 109 -4.85 -6.59 -11.95
C GLU A 109 -6.28 -6.30 -11.44
N LYS A 110 -6.96 -7.29 -10.83
CA LYS A 110 -8.38 -7.18 -10.42
C LYS A 110 -8.64 -6.43 -9.11
N ASP A 111 -7.66 -6.42 -8.20
CA ASP A 111 -7.81 -5.92 -6.83
C ASP A 111 -7.24 -4.49 -6.64
N GLY A 112 -7.19 -3.73 -7.75
CA GLY A 112 -6.70 -2.36 -7.78
C GLY A 112 -5.18 -2.23 -7.55
N CYS A 113 -4.42 -3.24 -7.92
CA CYS A 113 -2.96 -3.20 -7.88
C CYS A 113 -2.37 -3.94 -9.08
N CYS A 114 -1.33 -3.35 -9.66
CA CYS A 114 -0.48 -3.96 -10.68
C CYS A 114 0.95 -4.11 -10.17
N TRP A 115 1.79 -4.75 -10.98
CA TRP A 115 3.20 -4.98 -10.64
C TRP A 115 3.95 -3.68 -10.30
N GLU A 116 3.76 -2.63 -11.09
CA GLU A 116 4.43 -1.34 -10.89
C GLU A 116 3.97 -0.64 -9.62
N LEU A 117 2.67 -0.71 -9.29
CA LEU A 117 2.17 -0.18 -8.02
C LEU A 117 2.75 -0.94 -6.83
N TYR A 118 2.85 -2.26 -6.95
CA TYR A 118 3.46 -3.09 -5.92
C TYR A 118 4.94 -2.75 -5.71
N GLU A 119 5.71 -2.57 -6.79
CA GLU A 119 7.12 -2.15 -6.73
C GLU A 119 7.29 -0.80 -6.03
N VAL A 120 6.44 0.18 -6.35
CA VAL A 120 6.42 1.50 -5.68
C VAL A 120 6.11 1.34 -4.19
N TYR A 121 5.06 0.57 -3.86
CA TYR A 121 4.67 0.31 -2.48
C TYR A 121 5.81 -0.34 -1.70
N ARG A 122 6.37 -1.45 -2.22
CA ARG A 122 7.48 -2.20 -1.63
C ARG A 122 8.68 -1.30 -1.38
N HIS A 123 9.07 -0.48 -2.37
CA HIS A 123 10.21 0.43 -2.24
C HIS A 123 10.00 1.44 -1.10
N LEU A 124 8.87 2.14 -1.07
CA LEU A 124 8.55 3.11 -0.02
C LEU A 124 8.46 2.44 1.35
N LYS A 125 7.85 1.26 1.41
CA LYS A 125 7.60 0.58 2.67
C LYS A 125 8.87 0.01 3.29
N SER A 126 9.81 -0.48 2.47
CA SER A 126 11.16 -0.86 2.90
C SER A 126 11.97 0.31 3.47
N LEU A 127 11.68 1.54 3.04
CA LEU A 127 12.28 2.77 3.60
C LEU A 127 11.57 3.28 4.87
N GLY A 128 10.53 2.59 5.34
CA GLY A 128 9.79 2.92 6.55
C GLY A 128 8.70 3.99 6.38
N TYR A 129 8.40 4.41 5.14
CA TYR A 129 7.30 5.34 4.88
C TYR A 129 5.95 4.71 5.25
N ILE A 130 4.99 5.57 5.55
CA ILE A 130 3.59 5.17 5.72
C ILE A 130 2.90 5.45 4.40
N VAL A 131 2.30 4.41 3.83
CA VAL A 131 1.72 4.45 2.48
C VAL A 131 0.30 3.94 2.58
N GLY A 132 -0.67 4.76 2.18
CA GLY A 132 -2.08 4.39 2.08
C GLY A 132 -2.59 4.67 0.67
N ARG A 133 -3.60 3.93 0.21
CA ARG A 133 -4.26 4.22 -1.07
C ARG A 133 -4.93 5.60 -1.03
N HIS A 134 -4.72 6.41 -2.06
CA HIS A 134 -5.33 7.73 -2.19
C HIS A 134 -6.86 7.63 -2.20
N ASP A 135 -7.56 8.62 -1.61
CA ASP A 135 -9.02 8.65 -1.46
C ASP A 135 -9.66 7.50 -0.66
N ILE A 136 -8.85 6.73 0.07
CA ILE A 136 -9.30 5.64 0.93
C ILE A 136 -9.03 5.99 2.40
N PRO A 137 -10.07 6.29 3.20
CA PRO A 137 -9.88 6.66 4.59
C PRO A 137 -9.21 5.55 5.41
N TRP A 138 -8.24 5.89 6.24
CA TRP A 138 -7.56 4.91 7.11
C TRP A 138 -8.49 4.23 8.13
N SER A 139 -9.54 4.93 8.59
CA SER A 139 -10.57 4.36 9.45
C SER A 139 -11.93 5.02 9.21
N LEU A 140 -13.00 4.22 9.23
CA LEU A 140 -14.36 4.74 9.29
C LEU A 140 -14.90 4.59 10.72
N LYS A 141 -15.42 5.68 11.29
CA LYS A 141 -16.14 5.60 12.57
C LYS A 141 -17.49 4.94 12.30
N SER A 142 -17.77 3.83 12.97
CA SER A 142 -19.13 3.29 13.01
C SER A 142 -20.04 4.34 13.66
N VAL A 143 -21.06 4.81 12.93
CA VAL A 143 -22.13 5.62 13.51
C VAL A 143 -22.92 4.69 14.43
N LYS A 144 -22.75 4.84 15.75
CA LYS A 144 -23.67 4.23 16.72
C LYS A 144 -25.04 4.89 16.52
N ARG A 145 -25.96 4.20 15.83
CA ARG A 145 -27.38 4.55 15.91
C ARG A 145 -27.84 4.24 17.32
N ASN A 146 -28.13 5.25 18.11
CA ASN A 146 -28.92 5.10 19.32
C ASN A 146 -30.33 4.68 18.90
N THR A 147 -30.68 3.41 19.04
CA THR A 147 -32.08 2.97 19.04
C THR A 147 -32.73 3.46 20.34
N GLY A 148 -33.24 4.68 20.30
CA GLY A 148 -34.24 5.16 21.24
C GLY A 148 -35.54 4.41 20.97
N THR A 149 -35.89 3.51 21.88
CA THR A 149 -37.18 2.85 22.03
C THR A 149 -38.34 3.84 22.02
N VAL A 150 -39.28 3.69 21.08
CA VAL A 150 -40.73 3.86 21.31
C VAL A 150 -41.46 2.79 20.50
N SER A 151 -42.36 2.08 21.19
CA SER A 151 -43.22 0.97 20.77
C SER A 151 -44.25 1.32 19.68
N SER A 152 -44.56 0.39 18.78
CA SER A 152 -45.81 -0.42 18.81
C SER A 152 -46.05 -1.21 17.50
N GLU A 153 -46.18 -2.54 17.65
CA GLU A 153 -46.96 -3.56 16.91
C GLU A 153 -47.02 -3.64 15.36
N GLY A 154 -46.75 -4.85 14.82
CA GLY A 154 -47.43 -5.39 13.64
C GLY A 154 -46.58 -6.14 12.58
N THR A 155 -46.49 -7.47 12.71
CA THR A 155 -46.49 -8.50 11.64
C THR A 155 -45.24 -8.73 10.75
N SER A 156 -44.90 -10.02 10.61
CA SER A 156 -43.81 -10.64 9.85
C SER A 156 -43.73 -10.25 8.37
N GLU A 157 -42.54 -9.95 7.86
CA GLU A 157 -41.72 -10.82 6.99
C GLU A 157 -40.53 -10.07 6.37
N SER A 158 -39.39 -10.76 6.34
CA SER A 158 -38.29 -10.64 5.35
C SER A 158 -37.21 -9.53 5.49
N LEU A 159 -36.00 -9.94 5.10
CA LEU A 159 -34.89 -9.17 4.49
C LEU A 159 -33.78 -8.58 5.39
N GLU A 160 -32.73 -9.40 5.53
CA GLU A 160 -31.39 -9.18 4.95
C GLU A 160 -30.60 -7.87 5.21
N VAL A 161 -29.39 -8.08 5.75
CA VAL A 161 -28.11 -7.48 5.33
C VAL A 161 -28.02 -5.95 5.38
N HIS A 162 -27.66 -5.43 6.55
CA HIS A 162 -27.27 -4.02 6.74
C HIS A 162 -25.73 -3.79 6.88
N SER A 163 -24.89 -4.79 6.58
CA SER A 163 -23.41 -4.63 6.56
C SER A 163 -22.83 -4.45 5.16
N ALA A 164 -23.56 -4.77 4.08
CA ALA A 164 -23.01 -4.77 2.71
C ALA A 164 -22.83 -3.37 2.11
N ARG A 165 -23.60 -2.38 2.55
CA ARG A 165 -23.66 -1.07 1.85
C ARG A 165 -22.36 -0.26 1.96
N ASP A 166 -21.67 -0.32 3.10
CA ASP A 166 -20.40 0.39 3.32
C ASP A 166 -19.21 -0.36 2.71
N CYS A 167 -19.27 -1.70 2.66
CA CYS A 167 -18.26 -2.53 2.03
C CYS A 167 -18.29 -2.34 0.50
N ASN A 168 -19.47 -2.36 -0.10
CA ASN A 168 -19.66 -2.25 -1.55
C ASN A 168 -19.11 -0.94 -2.12
N SER A 169 -19.28 0.20 -1.44
CA SER A 169 -18.73 1.49 -1.92
C SER A 169 -17.20 1.51 -1.97
N ILE A 170 -16.55 0.74 -1.10
CA ILE A 170 -15.09 0.61 -1.05
C ILE A 170 -14.62 -0.37 -2.12
N THR A 171 -15.27 -1.53 -2.26
CA THR A 171 -14.99 -2.49 -3.34
C THR A 171 -15.19 -1.83 -4.70
N GLU A 172 -16.22 -0.99 -4.88
CA GLU A 172 -16.44 -0.19 -6.09
C GLU A 172 -15.29 0.79 -6.37
N ARG A 173 -14.74 1.46 -5.34
CA ARG A 173 -13.56 2.33 -5.53
C ARG A 173 -12.31 1.55 -5.92
N PHE A 174 -12.14 0.32 -5.41
CA PHE A 174 -11.01 -0.54 -5.75
C PHE A 174 -11.12 -1.19 -7.13
N VAL A 175 -12.32 -1.65 -7.49
CA VAL A 175 -12.61 -2.26 -8.80
C VAL A 175 -12.59 -1.20 -9.91
N LYS A 176 -12.87 0.07 -9.61
CA LYS A 176 -12.84 1.18 -10.58
C LYS A 176 -11.43 1.75 -10.84
N MET A 177 -10.37 1.13 -10.32
CA MET A 177 -9.00 1.49 -10.70
C MET A 177 -8.71 1.02 -12.13
N ASP A 178 -9.16 1.79 -13.13
CA ASP A 178 -8.62 1.68 -14.48
C ASP A 178 -7.17 2.19 -14.44
N LEU A 179 -6.24 1.27 -14.61
CA LEU A 179 -4.79 1.48 -14.51
C LEU A 179 -4.19 2.11 -15.77
N ASN A 180 -5.00 2.33 -16.81
CA ASN A 180 -4.61 3.06 -18.03
C ASN A 180 -4.88 4.57 -17.93
N GLU A 181 -5.65 5.01 -16.93
CA GLU A 181 -5.91 6.42 -16.67
C GLU A 181 -4.91 6.97 -15.64
N LEU A 182 -4.39 8.16 -15.91
CA LEU A 182 -3.51 8.88 -15.00
C LEU A 182 -4.28 9.25 -13.72
N LYS A 183 -3.95 8.59 -12.60
CA LYS A 183 -4.67 8.73 -11.32
C LYS A 183 -3.71 8.88 -10.15
N LEU A 184 -4.20 9.52 -9.09
CA LEU A 184 -3.55 9.55 -7.79
C LEU A 184 -3.71 8.18 -7.12
N VAL A 185 -2.61 7.58 -6.68
CA VAL A 185 -2.55 6.18 -6.26
C VAL A 185 -2.26 6.02 -4.76
N PHE A 186 -1.35 6.81 -4.21
CA PHE A 186 -0.95 6.70 -2.81
C PHE A 186 -0.82 8.05 -2.11
N ASP A 187 -1.29 8.09 -0.87
CA ASP A 187 -0.95 9.08 0.14
C ASP A 187 0.28 8.60 0.92
N VAL A 188 1.36 9.39 0.89
CA VAL A 188 2.63 9.01 1.51
C VAL A 188 2.97 9.94 2.67
N TYR A 189 3.28 9.36 3.82
CA TYR A 189 3.70 10.07 5.02
C TYR A 189 5.11 9.62 5.43
N PHE A 190 5.89 10.55 5.97
CA PHE A 190 7.17 10.22 6.58
C PHE A 190 7.05 9.18 7.70
N PRO A 191 8.14 8.41 7.97
CA PRO A 191 8.18 7.51 9.11
C PRO A 191 7.80 8.22 10.41
N ASN A 192 6.68 7.82 11.01
CA ASN A 192 6.14 8.47 12.20
C ASN A 192 5.60 7.45 13.20
N GLY A 193 6.33 7.25 14.30
CA GLY A 193 5.93 6.34 15.38
C GLY A 193 4.67 6.77 16.16
N LYS A 194 4.16 7.99 15.92
CA LYS A 194 2.93 8.51 16.54
C LYS A 194 1.74 8.53 15.57
N PHE A 195 1.88 7.95 14.38
CA PHE A 195 0.81 7.90 13.38
C PHE A 195 -0.45 7.24 13.94
N ARG A 196 -1.62 7.81 13.61
CA ARG A 196 -2.93 7.30 14.02
C ARG A 196 -3.84 7.19 12.82
N LYS A 197 -4.33 5.99 12.51
CA LYS A 197 -5.33 5.78 11.45
C LYS A 197 -6.62 6.60 11.59
N SER A 198 -7.00 6.94 12.82
CA SER A 198 -8.17 7.78 13.09
C SER A 198 -7.94 9.27 12.88
N SER A 199 -6.68 9.70 12.77
CA SER A 199 -6.26 11.08 12.55
C SER A 199 -4.87 11.04 11.90
N PRO A 200 -4.78 10.66 10.62
CA PRO A 200 -3.50 10.45 9.93
C PRO A 200 -2.75 11.77 9.69
N GLY A 201 -3.45 12.90 9.74
CA GLY A 201 -2.93 14.19 9.29
C GLY A 201 -2.90 14.27 7.76
N GLU A 202 -2.27 15.33 7.25
CA GLU A 202 -2.03 15.47 5.81
C GLU A 202 -0.84 14.62 5.37
N PRO A 203 -0.92 13.98 4.18
CA PRO A 203 0.22 13.28 3.61
C PRO A 203 1.35 14.27 3.28
N SER A 204 2.58 13.77 3.34
CA SER A 204 3.78 14.52 2.97
C SER A 204 3.85 14.77 1.47
N TYR A 205 3.31 13.85 0.66
CA TYR A 205 3.07 14.01 -0.76
C TYR A 205 2.07 12.95 -1.24
N VAL A 206 1.43 13.22 -2.38
CA VAL A 206 0.57 12.26 -3.09
C VAL A 206 1.30 11.75 -4.33
N LEU A 207 1.18 10.46 -4.61
CA LEU A 207 1.79 9.82 -5.77
C LEU A 207 0.80 9.61 -6.91
N CYS A 208 1.29 9.78 -8.13
CA CYS A 208 0.65 9.40 -9.36
C CYS A 208 1.56 8.44 -10.13
N LEU A 209 1.05 7.27 -10.55
CA LEU A 209 1.81 6.30 -11.33
C LEU A 209 1.74 6.62 -12.83
N ILE A 210 2.90 6.60 -13.50
CA ILE A 210 3.02 6.72 -14.96
C ILE A 210 3.34 5.32 -15.53
N ARG A 211 2.47 4.76 -16.39
CA ARG A 211 2.65 3.45 -17.05
C ARG A 211 2.87 3.55 -18.58
N GLY A 212 3.35 4.68 -19.07
CA GLY A 212 3.54 4.85 -20.51
C GLY A 212 3.97 6.26 -20.90
N GLN A 213 3.15 6.92 -21.71
CA GLN A 213 3.46 8.27 -22.18
C GLN A 213 3.50 9.26 -21.01
N PRO A 214 4.41 10.25 -21.06
CA PRO A 214 4.41 11.33 -20.09
C PRO A 214 3.04 12.04 -20.05
N PRO A 215 2.57 12.44 -18.86
CA PRO A 215 1.30 13.14 -18.74
C PRO A 215 1.36 14.50 -19.44
N SER A 216 0.27 14.88 -20.09
CA SER A 216 0.13 16.19 -20.69
C SER A 216 0.06 17.28 -19.62
N LYS A 217 0.38 18.52 -20.01
CA LYS A 217 0.29 19.68 -19.12
C LYS A 217 -1.10 19.83 -18.48
N ILE A 218 -2.16 19.60 -19.26
CA ILE A 218 -3.55 19.74 -18.77
C ILE A 218 -3.83 18.68 -17.70
N GLU A 219 -3.40 17.43 -17.90
CA GLU A 219 -3.58 16.37 -16.92
C GLU A 219 -2.82 16.66 -15.63
N ILE A 220 -1.57 17.15 -15.73
CA ILE A 220 -0.78 17.56 -14.57
C ILE A 220 -1.51 18.66 -13.79
N GLU A 221 -1.98 19.72 -14.46
CA GLU A 221 -2.71 20.81 -13.81
C GLU A 221 -4.01 20.33 -13.12
N ILE A 222 -4.70 19.33 -13.70
CA ILE A 222 -5.89 18.73 -13.07
C ILE A 222 -5.51 17.98 -11.79
N LEU A 223 -4.46 17.15 -11.84
CA LEU A 223 -3.98 16.41 -10.66
C LEU A 223 -3.47 17.33 -9.55
N GLU A 224 -2.75 18.40 -9.91
CA GLU A 224 -2.29 19.41 -8.95
C GLU A 224 -3.47 20.09 -8.26
N ARG A 225 -4.52 20.46 -9.02
CA ARG A 225 -5.75 21.02 -8.44
C ARG A 225 -6.46 20.04 -7.50
N GLN A 226 -6.42 18.73 -7.80
CA GLN A 226 -6.98 17.70 -6.93
C GLN A 226 -6.19 17.55 -5.62
N CYS A 227 -4.87 17.72 -5.66
CA CYS A 227 -4.01 17.62 -4.47
C CYS A 227 -4.07 18.86 -3.56
N GLY A 228 -4.53 20.02 -4.08
CA GLY A 228 -4.55 21.27 -3.32
C GLY A 228 -3.13 21.72 -2.95
N ASP A 229 -2.88 21.93 -1.66
CA ASP A 229 -1.57 22.36 -1.15
C ASP A 229 -0.58 21.19 -0.94
N ILE A 230 -1.04 19.95 -1.11
CA ILE A 230 -0.20 18.77 -0.89
C ILE A 230 0.69 18.54 -2.13
N PRO A 231 2.01 18.32 -1.96
CA PRO A 231 2.90 18.09 -3.09
C PRO A 231 2.53 16.85 -3.91
N LEU A 232 2.37 17.03 -5.22
CA LEU A 232 2.23 15.93 -6.17
C LEU A 232 3.62 15.40 -6.60
N LYS A 233 3.75 14.07 -6.63
CA LYS A 233 4.91 13.37 -7.17
C LYS A 233 4.48 12.32 -8.18
N PHE A 234 5.23 12.20 -9.25
CA PHE A 234 5.07 11.16 -10.25
C PHE A 234 6.03 10.02 -9.95
N CYS A 235 5.54 8.78 -9.97
CA CYS A 235 6.37 7.59 -9.90
C CYS A 235 6.39 6.85 -11.24
N LEU A 236 7.57 6.35 -11.59
CA LEU A 236 7.83 5.57 -12.79
C LEU A 236 8.59 4.31 -12.37
N VAL A 237 8.18 3.17 -12.90
CA VAL A 237 8.85 1.89 -12.69
C VAL A 237 9.39 1.40 -14.03
N GLU A 238 10.72 1.38 -14.16
CA GLU A 238 11.41 0.91 -15.36
C GLU A 238 12.49 -0.08 -14.98
N HIS A 239 12.45 -1.27 -15.58
CA HIS A 239 13.47 -2.31 -15.38
C HIS A 239 13.72 -2.63 -13.89
N GLY A 240 12.65 -2.67 -13.08
CA GLY A 240 12.73 -2.93 -11.64
C GLY A 240 13.25 -1.77 -10.79
N ARG A 241 13.43 -0.58 -11.38
CA ARG A 241 13.83 0.63 -10.63
C ARG A 241 12.64 1.56 -10.47
N VAL A 242 12.39 1.95 -9.23
CA VAL A 242 11.39 2.95 -8.88
C VAL A 242 12.05 4.33 -8.87
N SER A 243 11.48 5.27 -9.62
CA SER A 243 11.94 6.66 -9.66
C SER A 243 10.79 7.60 -9.31
N PHE A 244 11.12 8.70 -8.61
CA PHE A 244 10.15 9.72 -8.20
C PHE A 244 10.56 11.08 -8.75
N TYR A 245 9.62 11.78 -9.38
CA TYR A 245 9.84 13.09 -10.00
C TYR A 245 8.76 14.09 -9.56
N SER A 246 9.14 15.37 -9.52
CA SER A 246 8.20 16.49 -9.39
C SER A 246 8.34 17.34 -10.65
N LEU A 247 7.21 17.74 -11.23
CA LEU A 247 7.19 18.63 -12.38
C LEU A 247 6.92 20.05 -11.86
N SER A 248 7.72 21.00 -12.30
CA SER A 248 7.57 22.40 -11.93
C SER A 248 7.52 23.26 -13.18
N LYS A 249 6.59 24.22 -13.22
CA LYS A 249 6.59 25.25 -14.26
C LYS A 249 7.84 26.12 -14.12
N VAL A 250 8.62 26.22 -15.19
CA VAL A 250 9.75 27.14 -15.28
C VAL A 250 9.44 28.17 -16.37
N GLU A 251 9.47 29.46 -16.02
CA GLU A 251 9.36 30.55 -16.99
C GLU A 251 10.77 30.97 -17.43
N LEU A 252 11.03 30.88 -18.73
CA LEU A 252 12.33 31.27 -19.27
C LEU A 252 12.39 32.80 -19.39
N PRO A 253 13.53 33.43 -19.03
CA PRO A 253 13.69 34.85 -19.24
C PRO A 253 13.65 35.15 -20.73
N VAL A 254 12.86 36.14 -21.12
CA VAL A 254 12.89 36.66 -22.49
C VAL A 254 14.13 37.54 -22.60
N LEU A 255 15.07 37.18 -23.49
CA LEU A 255 16.25 38.02 -23.74
C LEU A 255 15.79 39.35 -24.38
N PRO A 256 16.37 40.48 -23.95
CA PRO A 256 16.03 41.81 -24.48
C PRO A 256 16.42 42.01 -25.94
#